data_AF-A0A7S3S1R7-F1
#
_entry.id   AF-A0A7S3S1R7-F1
#
_cell.length_a   1.000
_cell.length_b   1.000
_cell.length_c   1.000
_cell.angle_alpha   90.00
_cell.angle_beta   90.00
_cell.angle_gamma   90.00
#
_symmetry.space_group_name_H-M   'P 1'
#
loop_
_entity.id
_entity.type
_entity.pdbx_description
1 polymer ?
#
loop_
_entity_poly.entity_id
_entity_poly.type
_entity_poly.pdbx_seq_one_letter_code
_entity_poly.pdbx_strand_id
1 'polypeptide(L)'
;TADVPRQYIYCAADEPHAYLCGDAVECMAISDNVVRAGLTSKHKDVDKLLEMMTYRDDLLGELVGFGEQVAPHVVKYDPPVEDFVVYEIDGPVVEGLYLPHAAITLCVGGSFHVDFQHVGSPEDDNGWVGPAQDSTGPQAIGMGQTFFSRAGSELVV
;
A
#
# COMPACT_ATOMS: atom_id res chain seq x y z
N THR A 1 -2.45 -21.87 4.48
CA THR A 1 -1.38 -20.86 4.47
C THR A 1 -1.84 -19.53 5.06
N ALA A 2 -3.09 -19.41 5.53
CA ALA A 2 -3.49 -18.34 6.43
C ALA A 2 -2.75 -18.47 7.78
N ASP A 3 -2.44 -17.32 8.38
CA ASP A 3 -1.92 -17.11 9.76
C ASP A 3 -0.41 -16.85 9.93
N VAL A 4 0.28 -16.28 8.92
CA VAL A 4 1.50 -15.51 9.24
C VAL A 4 1.14 -14.02 9.25
N PRO A 5 1.15 -13.36 10.43
CA PRO A 5 0.85 -11.94 10.52
C PRO A 5 1.77 -11.14 9.61
N ARG A 6 1.21 -10.11 8.94
CA ARG A 6 1.97 -9.14 8.14
C ARG A 6 2.75 -9.76 6.99
N GLN A 7 2.28 -10.89 6.45
CA GLN A 7 2.75 -11.41 5.18
C GLN A 7 2.10 -10.64 4.03
N TYR A 8 2.85 -10.39 2.96
CA TYR A 8 2.31 -9.87 1.71
C TYR A 8 2.79 -10.71 0.52
N ILE A 9 2.05 -10.62 -0.58
CA ILE A 9 2.39 -11.25 -1.86
C ILE A 9 2.56 -10.14 -2.89
N TYR A 10 3.73 -10.08 -3.50
CA TYR A 10 4.01 -9.28 -4.69
C TYR A 10 3.68 -10.12 -5.94
N CYS A 11 2.74 -9.65 -6.75
CA CYS A 11 2.41 -10.28 -8.03
C CYS A 11 3.26 -9.66 -9.14
N ALA A 12 4.40 -10.28 -9.44
CA ALA A 12 5.31 -9.80 -10.47
C ALA A 12 4.69 -9.82 -11.89
N ALA A 13 5.19 -8.96 -12.76
CA ALA A 13 4.81 -8.95 -14.17
C ALA A 13 5.10 -10.31 -14.82
N ASP A 14 4.24 -10.69 -15.77
CA ASP A 14 4.35 -11.91 -16.57
C ASP A 14 4.27 -13.24 -15.77
N GLU A 15 3.92 -13.18 -14.49
CA GLU A 15 3.67 -14.36 -13.65
C GLU A 15 2.16 -14.57 -13.42
N PRO A 16 1.61 -15.76 -13.75
CA PRO A 16 0.20 -16.03 -13.53
C PRO A 16 -0.13 -16.16 -12.04
N HIS A 17 -1.18 -15.46 -11.60
CA HIS A 17 -1.68 -15.51 -10.22
C HIS A 17 -3.21 -15.48 -10.20
N ALA A 18 -3.81 -15.95 -9.10
CA ALA A 18 -5.25 -15.91 -8.89
C ALA A 18 -5.58 -15.83 -7.40
N TYR A 19 -6.41 -14.86 -7.02
CA TYR A 19 -7.02 -14.82 -5.69
C TYR A 19 -8.20 -15.78 -5.64
N LEU A 20 -8.20 -16.69 -4.65
CA LEU A 20 -9.20 -17.77 -4.56
C LEU A 20 -10.26 -17.49 -3.49
N CYS A 21 -9.86 -17.01 -2.32
CA CYS A 21 -10.74 -16.70 -1.20
C CYS A 21 -10.03 -15.82 -0.16
N GLY A 22 -10.82 -15.13 0.68
CA GLY A 22 -10.34 -14.26 1.76
C GLY A 22 -10.50 -12.78 1.44
N ASP A 23 -10.17 -11.94 2.42
CA ASP A 23 -10.15 -10.49 2.30
C ASP A 23 -8.68 -10.03 2.26
N ALA A 24 -8.37 -9.10 1.37
CA ALA A 24 -7.03 -8.54 1.23
C ALA A 24 -7.10 -7.05 0.87
N VAL A 25 -6.08 -6.31 1.29
CA VAL A 25 -5.79 -4.98 0.74
C VAL A 25 -4.89 -5.18 -0.48
N GLU A 26 -5.32 -4.70 -1.63
CA GLU A 26 -4.55 -4.75 -2.87
C GLU A 26 -4.13 -3.34 -3.27
N CYS A 27 -2.86 -3.20 -3.65
CA CYS A 27 -2.32 -2.00 -4.27
C CYS A 27 -1.62 -2.39 -5.56
N MET A 28 -1.81 -1.58 -6.59
CA MET A 28 -1.30 -1.86 -7.92
C MET A 28 -0.85 -0.57 -8.61
N ALA A 29 0.11 -0.70 -9.52
CA ALA A 29 0.45 0.37 -10.44
C ALA A 29 -0.78 0.75 -11.29
N ILE A 30 -0.77 1.95 -11.86
CA ILE A 30 -1.86 2.43 -12.71
C ILE A 30 -1.84 1.68 -14.05
N SER A 31 -2.53 0.56 -14.12
CA SER A 31 -2.64 -0.30 -15.29
C SER A 31 -3.95 -1.09 -15.27
N ASP A 32 -4.58 -1.24 -16.42
CA ASP A 32 -5.75 -2.09 -16.64
C ASP A 32 -5.43 -3.30 -17.55
N ASN A 33 -4.15 -3.49 -17.88
CA ASN A 33 -3.69 -4.59 -18.72
C ASN A 33 -3.85 -5.93 -17.99
N VAL A 34 -4.72 -6.80 -18.51
CA VAL A 34 -4.96 -8.13 -17.96
C VAL A 34 -4.99 -9.18 -19.07
N VAL A 35 -4.01 -10.10 -19.05
CA VAL A 35 -4.02 -11.34 -19.83
C VAL A 35 -4.54 -12.47 -18.95
N ARG A 36 -5.55 -13.21 -19.41
CA ARG A 36 -6.26 -14.20 -18.59
C ARG A 36 -5.81 -15.61 -18.93
N ALA A 37 -5.42 -16.38 -17.91
CA ALA A 37 -5.00 -17.78 -18.04
C ALA A 37 -6.13 -18.81 -17.80
N GLY A 38 -7.20 -18.44 -17.08
CA GLY A 38 -8.24 -19.40 -16.71
C GLY A 38 -9.28 -18.84 -15.75
N LEU A 39 -10.05 -19.75 -15.13
CA LEU A 39 -11.08 -19.44 -14.11
C LEU A 39 -12.06 -18.34 -14.51
N THR A 40 -12.34 -18.23 -15.81
CA THR A 40 -13.16 -17.15 -16.35
C THR A 40 -13.81 -17.55 -17.67
N SER A 41 -15.05 -17.08 -17.87
CA SER A 41 -15.74 -17.14 -19.16
C SER A 41 -15.32 -16.03 -20.12
N LYS A 42 -14.59 -15.00 -19.66
CA LYS A 42 -14.10 -13.88 -20.48
C LYS A 42 -13.05 -14.33 -21.51
N HIS A 43 -12.75 -13.44 -22.47
CA HIS A 43 -11.71 -13.64 -23.48
C HIS A 43 -10.35 -13.94 -22.85
N LYS A 44 -9.65 -14.91 -23.45
CA LYS A 44 -8.31 -15.38 -23.09
C LYS A 44 -7.47 -15.34 -24.36
N ASP A 45 -6.48 -14.47 -24.37
CA ASP A 45 -5.49 -14.41 -25.45
C ASP A 45 -4.38 -15.43 -25.13
N VAL A 46 -4.55 -16.65 -25.65
CA VAL A 46 -3.68 -17.78 -25.31
C VAL A 46 -2.28 -17.60 -25.88
N ASP A 47 -2.18 -17.11 -27.12
CA ASP A 47 -0.88 -16.91 -27.78
C ASP A 47 -0.09 -15.82 -27.03
N LYS A 48 -0.73 -14.70 -26.65
CA LYS A 48 -0.05 -13.66 -25.88
C LYS A 48 0.38 -14.14 -24.50
N LEU A 49 -0.44 -14.94 -23.83
CA LEU A 49 -0.11 -15.53 -22.54
C LEU A 49 1.14 -16.41 -22.65
N LEU A 50 1.19 -17.31 -23.62
CA LEU A 50 2.33 -18.21 -23.80
C LEU A 50 3.61 -17.47 -24.18
N GLU A 51 3.49 -16.36 -24.92
CA GLU A 51 4.60 -15.49 -25.33
C GLU A 51 5.22 -14.72 -24.15
N MET A 52 4.39 -14.14 -23.27
CA MET A 52 4.87 -13.24 -22.21
C MET A 52 5.43 -13.95 -20.99
N MET A 53 4.91 -15.15 -20.66
CA MET A 53 5.26 -15.85 -19.42
C MET A 53 6.77 -16.10 -19.28
N THR A 54 7.30 -15.92 -18.07
CA THR A 54 8.73 -16.16 -17.78
C THR A 54 9.07 -17.64 -17.58
N TYR A 55 8.09 -18.46 -17.18
CA TYR A 55 8.23 -19.88 -16.84
C TYR A 55 9.26 -20.18 -15.74
N ARG A 56 9.57 -19.23 -14.85
CA ARG A 56 10.44 -19.46 -13.69
C ARG A 56 9.69 -20.27 -12.63
N ASP A 57 10.38 -21.23 -12.00
CA ASP A 57 9.80 -22.20 -11.06
C ASP A 57 10.20 -21.98 -9.58
N ASP A 58 11.04 -20.99 -9.29
CA ASP A 58 11.63 -20.73 -7.97
C ASP A 58 11.32 -19.32 -7.38
N LEU A 59 10.17 -18.75 -7.74
CA LEU A 59 9.84 -17.35 -7.41
C LEU A 59 9.26 -17.11 -6.02
N LEU A 60 8.90 -18.15 -5.27
CA LEU A 60 8.20 -17.96 -4.00
C LEU A 60 8.96 -17.06 -3.02
N GLY A 61 10.30 -17.10 -3.01
CA GLY A 61 11.13 -16.23 -2.17
C GLY A 61 11.16 -14.76 -2.63
N GLU A 62 10.88 -14.49 -3.91
CA GLU A 62 10.80 -13.14 -4.48
C GLU A 62 9.39 -12.55 -4.34
N LEU A 63 8.36 -13.40 -4.42
CA LEU A 63 6.96 -12.98 -4.42
C LEU A 63 6.38 -12.86 -3.01
N VAL A 64 6.92 -13.58 -2.02
CA VAL A 64 6.41 -13.55 -0.64
C VAL A 64 7.33 -12.70 0.22
N GLY A 65 6.78 -11.64 0.80
CA GLY A 65 7.48 -10.78 1.73
C GLY A 65 6.78 -10.66 3.08
N PHE A 66 7.45 -10.00 4.01
CA PHE A 66 6.92 -9.70 5.35
C PHE A 66 7.08 -8.22 5.64
N GLY A 67 6.08 -7.64 6.31
CA GLY A 67 6.14 -6.25 6.74
C GLY A 67 7.28 -6.03 7.75
N GLU A 68 8.03 -4.96 7.55
CA GLU A 68 9.11 -4.52 8.42
C GLU A 68 8.58 -3.52 9.45
N GLN A 69 8.83 -3.74 10.73
CA GLN A 69 8.49 -2.75 11.74
C GLN A 69 9.50 -1.59 11.72
N VAL A 70 9.07 -0.42 11.27
CA VAL A 70 9.93 0.77 11.09
C VAL A 70 9.81 1.78 12.23
N ALA A 71 8.73 1.72 13.01
CA ALA A 71 8.53 2.54 14.20
C ALA A 71 7.55 1.85 15.17
N PRO A 72 7.34 2.36 16.40
CA PRO A 72 6.24 1.91 17.24
C PRO A 72 4.91 2.00 16.49
N HIS A 73 4.15 0.91 16.48
CA HIS A 73 2.86 0.78 15.79
C HIS A 73 2.89 0.89 14.27
N VAL A 74 4.04 1.07 13.61
CA VAL A 74 4.12 1.25 12.16
C VAL A 74 4.90 0.11 11.50
N VAL A 75 4.28 -0.49 10.48
CA VAL A 75 4.85 -1.56 9.65
C VAL A 75 4.90 -1.11 8.21
N LYS A 76 6.03 -1.30 7.54
CA LYS A 76 6.26 -1.01 6.12
C LYS A 76 6.21 -2.30 5.30
N TYR A 77 5.46 -2.27 4.21
CA TYR A 77 5.42 -3.27 3.16
C TYR A 77 6.02 -2.65 1.90
N ASP A 78 7.17 -3.14 1.48
CA ASP A 78 8.00 -2.54 0.43
C ASP A 78 8.23 -3.54 -0.71
N PRO A 79 7.24 -3.77 -1.58
CA PRO A 79 7.44 -4.60 -2.77
C PRO A 79 8.50 -3.96 -3.68
N PRO A 80 9.19 -4.75 -4.53
CA PRO A 80 10.25 -4.26 -5.41
C PRO A 80 9.70 -3.50 -6.63
N VAL A 81 8.90 -2.46 -6.39
CA VAL A 81 8.31 -1.58 -7.39
C VAL A 81 8.54 -0.13 -6.99
N GLU A 82 8.61 0.76 -7.97
CA GLU A 82 8.77 2.19 -7.71
C GLU A 82 7.43 2.89 -7.49
N ASP A 83 6.30 2.25 -7.80
CA ASP A 83 4.96 2.85 -7.85
C ASP A 83 4.28 3.03 -6.49
N PHE A 84 4.53 2.14 -5.53
CA PHE A 84 3.90 2.20 -4.21
C PHE A 84 4.68 1.48 -3.10
N VAL A 85 4.57 2.01 -1.89
CA VAL A 85 4.96 1.44 -0.61
C VAL A 85 3.75 1.49 0.29
N VAL A 86 3.51 0.44 1.07
CA VAL A 86 2.35 0.36 1.94
C VAL A 86 2.74 0.41 3.41
N TYR A 87 2.08 1.25 4.19
CA TYR A 87 2.29 1.28 5.66
C TYR A 87 1.04 0.82 6.37
N GLU A 88 1.17 -0.08 7.35
CA GLU A 88 0.11 -0.42 8.30
C GLU A 88 0.41 0.26 9.64
N ILE A 89 -0.58 0.96 10.19
CA ILE A 89 -0.49 1.59 11.50
C ILE A 89 -1.46 0.90 12.45
N ASP A 90 -0.98 0.31 13.53
CA ASP A 90 -1.82 -0.33 14.56
C ASP A 90 -1.56 0.27 15.95
N GLY A 91 -1.99 1.52 16.11
CA GLY A 91 -1.86 2.27 17.36
C GLY A 91 -1.52 3.75 17.16
N PRO A 92 -1.27 4.49 18.26
CA PRO A 92 -0.93 5.90 18.19
C PRO A 92 0.49 6.12 17.65
N VAL A 93 0.65 7.13 16.79
CA VAL A 93 1.96 7.62 16.33
C VAL A 93 2.23 8.97 17.00
N VAL A 94 3.20 9.00 17.92
CA VAL A 94 3.37 10.10 18.90
C VAL A 94 4.09 11.34 18.31
N GLU A 95 4.70 11.23 17.14
CA GLU A 95 5.39 12.35 16.46
C GLU A 95 4.76 12.71 15.11
N GLY A 96 3.63 12.07 14.79
CA GLY A 96 2.98 12.19 13.49
C GLY A 96 3.69 11.40 12.39
N LEU A 97 3.18 11.52 11.16
CA LEU A 97 3.74 10.88 9.99
C LEU A 97 3.96 11.94 8.93
N TYR A 98 5.19 12.06 8.45
CA TYR A 98 5.46 12.95 7.33
C TYR A 98 5.04 12.31 6.02
N LEU A 99 4.04 12.91 5.35
CA LEU A 99 3.51 12.47 4.06
C LEU A 99 3.90 13.49 2.99
N PRO A 100 5.09 13.36 2.37
CA PRO A 100 5.59 14.35 1.41
C PRO A 100 4.79 14.44 0.10
N HIS A 101 3.88 13.51 -0.16
CA HIS A 101 3.09 13.42 -1.40
C HIS A 101 1.67 12.96 -1.07
N ALA A 102 0.82 12.88 -2.11
CA ALA A 102 -0.52 12.34 -1.98
C ALA A 102 -0.52 10.94 -1.34
N ALA A 103 -1.43 10.76 -0.39
CA ALA A 103 -1.62 9.53 0.35
C ALA A 103 -3.12 9.21 0.40
N ILE A 104 -3.44 7.93 0.34
CA ILE A 104 -4.77 7.40 0.60
C ILE A 104 -4.71 6.69 1.94
N THR A 105 -5.72 6.88 2.78
CA THR A 105 -5.87 6.16 4.05
C THR A 105 -7.10 5.25 3.98
N LEU A 106 -6.93 4.01 4.43
CA LEU A 106 -8.01 3.03 4.52
C LEU A 106 -8.03 2.44 5.93
N CYS A 107 -9.16 2.58 6.63
CA CYS A 107 -9.42 1.89 7.89
C CYS A 107 -10.08 0.54 7.64
N VAL A 108 -9.33 -0.52 7.90
CA VAL A 108 -9.83 -1.90 7.72
C VAL A 108 -10.47 -2.48 8.97
N GLY A 109 -10.24 -1.86 10.13
CA GLY A 109 -10.80 -2.29 11.40
C GLY A 109 -10.65 -1.23 12.48
N GLY A 110 -11.61 -1.18 13.41
CA GLY A 110 -11.65 -0.20 14.48
C GLY A 110 -12.06 1.19 13.99
N SER A 111 -11.40 2.22 14.53
CA SER A 111 -11.64 3.62 14.18
C SER A 111 -10.33 4.38 14.26
N PHE A 112 -10.06 5.21 13.26
CA PHE A 112 -8.87 6.05 13.22
C PHE A 112 -9.27 7.52 13.12
N HIS A 113 -8.43 8.39 13.68
CA HIS A 113 -8.50 9.82 13.52
C HIS A 113 -7.17 10.30 12.95
N VAL A 114 -7.22 11.17 11.95
CA VAL A 114 -6.04 11.74 11.32
C VAL A 114 -6.17 13.25 11.35
N ASP A 115 -5.25 13.88 12.06
CA ASP A 115 -5.07 15.32 12.02
C ASP A 115 -4.02 15.67 10.99
N PHE A 116 -4.39 16.47 9.99
CA PHE A 116 -3.46 16.98 9.00
C PHE A 116 -2.84 18.29 9.49
N GLN A 117 -1.51 18.34 9.54
CA GLN A 117 -0.76 19.57 9.82
C GLN A 117 0.03 19.96 8.57
N HIS A 118 -0.08 21.23 8.15
CA HIS A 118 0.69 21.75 7.03
C HIS A 118 2.13 22.02 7.46
N VAL A 119 3.10 21.40 6.79
CA VAL A 119 4.54 21.61 7.02
C VAL A 119 5.13 22.32 5.80
N GLY A 120 5.24 23.66 5.83
CA GLY A 120 5.80 24.47 4.74
C GLY A 120 5.41 25.96 4.82
N SER A 121 6.25 26.87 4.32
CA SER A 121 5.94 28.30 4.24
C SER A 121 4.96 28.61 3.10
N PRO A 122 4.18 29.70 3.18
CA PRO A 122 3.04 29.97 2.29
C PRO A 122 3.34 30.23 0.80
N GLU A 123 4.59 30.10 0.35
CA GLU A 123 5.04 30.61 -0.97
C GLU A 123 5.32 29.51 -2.02
N ASP A 124 5.19 28.23 -1.68
CA ASP A 124 5.36 27.13 -2.64
C ASP A 124 4.01 26.69 -3.22
N ASP A 125 3.70 27.24 -4.40
CA ASP A 125 2.43 27.23 -5.13
C ASP A 125 2.07 25.86 -5.79
N ASN A 126 2.29 24.73 -5.09
CA ASN A 126 2.14 23.37 -5.63
C ASN A 126 0.93 22.57 -5.10
N GLY A 127 -0.25 23.19 -5.07
CA GLY A 127 -1.52 22.46 -4.93
C GLY A 127 -1.95 22.20 -3.49
N TRP A 128 -2.53 23.23 -2.89
CA TRP A 128 -3.09 23.20 -1.54
C TRP A 128 -4.55 22.70 -1.54
N VAL A 129 -4.91 21.84 -0.58
CA VAL A 129 -6.30 21.49 -0.24
C VAL A 129 -6.51 21.66 1.28
N GLY A 130 -7.35 22.61 1.69
CA GLY A 130 -7.87 22.82 3.07
C GLY A 130 -9.40 23.02 3.08
N PRO A 131 -10.08 23.06 4.26
CA PRO A 131 -10.03 24.18 5.24
C PRO A 131 -10.04 23.69 6.73
N ALA A 132 -9.91 24.46 7.82
CA ALA A 132 -9.92 25.89 8.10
C ALA A 132 -9.04 26.22 9.33
N GLN A 133 -8.92 27.52 9.57
CA GLN A 133 -7.97 28.25 10.39
C GLN A 133 -8.40 28.32 11.87
N ASP A 134 -8.46 27.20 12.60
CA ASP A 134 -8.84 27.19 14.03
C ASP A 134 -8.80 25.81 14.69
N SER A 135 -7.60 25.24 14.90
CA SER A 135 -7.42 24.25 15.97
C SER A 135 -6.04 24.40 16.62
N THR A 136 -6.05 24.93 17.83
CA THR A 136 -4.85 25.20 18.64
C THR A 136 -4.59 23.99 19.53
N GLY A 137 -3.63 23.15 19.13
CA GLY A 137 -3.01 22.15 20.00
C GLY A 137 -2.99 20.74 19.40
N PRO A 138 -2.03 19.90 19.82
CA PRO A 138 -1.95 18.52 19.37
C PRO A 138 -3.14 17.75 19.94
N GLN A 139 -4.02 17.25 19.07
CA GLN A 139 -5.05 16.30 19.45
C GLN A 139 -4.52 14.90 19.15
N ALA A 140 -4.41 14.11 20.20
CA ALA A 140 -3.94 12.74 20.14
C ALA A 140 -5.10 11.78 19.77
N ILE A 141 -4.77 10.48 19.66
CA ILE A 141 -5.66 9.27 19.74
C ILE A 141 -6.07 8.72 18.35
N GLY A 142 -6.14 7.42 18.02
CA GLY A 142 -6.08 6.12 18.72
C GLY A 142 -6.25 4.95 17.70
N MET A 143 -6.39 3.70 18.18
CA MET A 143 -6.14 2.42 17.46
C MET A 143 -6.98 2.09 16.21
N GLY A 144 -6.30 1.71 15.11
CA GLY A 144 -6.87 1.00 13.96
C GLY A 144 -5.91 0.94 12.77
N GLN A 145 -5.90 -0.19 12.04
CA GLN A 145 -5.04 -0.46 10.87
C GLN A 145 -5.31 0.52 9.73
N THR A 146 -4.37 1.44 9.49
CA THR A 146 -4.40 2.39 8.38
C THR A 146 -3.37 2.02 7.33
N PHE A 147 -3.81 1.86 6.07
CA PHE A 147 -2.93 1.60 4.91
C PHE A 147 -2.58 2.88 4.16
N PHE A 148 -1.31 3.07 3.83
CA PHE A 148 -0.79 4.10 2.91
C PHE A 148 -0.34 3.47 1.60
N SER A 149 -0.21 4.24 0.51
CA SER A 149 0.42 3.76 -0.74
C SER A 149 1.27 4.88 -1.37
N ARG A 150 2.60 4.75 -1.51
CA ARG A 150 3.43 5.73 -2.27
C ARG A 150 4.58 5.18 -3.11
N ALA A 151 4.75 5.68 -4.32
CA ALA A 151 5.96 5.52 -5.13
C ALA A 151 7.24 6.08 -4.46
N GLY A 152 8.23 5.22 -4.18
CA GLY A 152 9.62 5.61 -3.89
C GLY A 152 9.83 6.58 -2.71
N SER A 153 9.36 6.23 -1.50
CA SER A 153 9.44 7.13 -0.34
C SER A 153 9.83 6.50 0.97
N GLU A 154 10.59 7.27 1.75
CA GLU A 154 10.79 7.01 3.17
C GLU A 154 9.78 7.80 4.00
N LEU A 155 9.11 7.08 4.88
CA LEU A 155 8.35 7.67 5.97
C LEU A 155 9.35 8.14 7.04
N VAL A 156 9.27 9.42 7.40
CA VAL A 156 9.96 9.96 8.56
C VAL A 156 8.97 9.90 9.71
N VAL A 157 9.25 9.03 10.68
CA VAL A 157 8.55 8.93 11.97
C VAL A 157 9.40 9.59 13.03
#